data_AF-A0A2V6XEK4-F1
#
_entry.id   AF-A0A2V6XEK4-F1
#
_cell.length_a   1.000
_cell.length_b   1.000
_cell.length_c   1.000
_cell.angle_alpha   90.00
_cell.angle_beta   90.00
_cell.angle_gamma   90.00
#
_symmetry.space_group_name_H-M   'P 1'
#
loop_
_entity.id
_entity.type
_entity.pdbx_description
1 polymer ?
#
loop_
_entity_poly.entity_id
_entity_poly.type
_entity_poly.pdbx_seq_one_letter_code
_entity_poly.pdbx_strand_id
1 'polypeptide(L)'
;MAEEFSASEQAALAPYFTSLTGPVFALVDLPEVVKGALFARYSRSPKSLRRLFVDEFVGAAGLFAAAGRGAAHTVAGTQRAEQLYERVLSEYGDDSVAQLGGVHLACEGASNLLTKVLEWGRLMANLEQSTRYIPYDDR
;
A
#
# COMPACT_ATOMS: atom_id res chain seq x y z
N MET A 1 11.52 -17.38 -5.34
CA MET A 1 12.43 -17.50 -4.18
C MET A 1 12.10 -16.36 -3.22
N ALA A 2 12.03 -16.62 -1.92
CA ALA A 2 11.91 -15.53 -0.95
C ALA A 2 13.16 -14.67 -1.08
N GLU A 3 12.97 -13.38 -1.34
CA GLU A 3 14.07 -12.44 -1.46
C GLU A 3 14.67 -12.21 -0.06
N GLU A 4 15.98 -12.36 0.06
CA GLU A 4 16.66 -12.17 1.34
C GLU A 4 16.93 -10.69 1.56
N PHE A 5 16.18 -10.10 2.48
CA PHE A 5 16.42 -8.76 2.98
C PHE A 5 17.32 -8.84 4.20
N SER A 6 18.38 -8.03 4.23
CA SER A 6 19.17 -7.80 5.44
C SER A 6 18.30 -7.26 6.57
N ALA A 7 18.77 -7.38 7.82
CA ALA A 7 18.03 -6.88 8.98
C ALA A 7 17.67 -5.38 8.87
N SER A 8 18.55 -4.56 8.28
CA SER A 8 18.28 -3.14 8.01
C SER A 8 17.21 -2.92 6.94
N GLU A 9 17.19 -3.74 5.90
CA GLU A 9 16.18 -3.64 4.83
C GLU A 9 14.81 -4.12 5.32
N GLN A 10 14.78 -5.18 6.13
CA GLN A 10 13.55 -5.63 6.80
C GLN A 10 13.00 -4.53 7.71
N ALA A 11 13.86 -3.86 8.49
CA ALA A 11 13.45 -2.75 9.34
C ALA A 11 12.92 -1.54 8.53
N ALA A 12 13.43 -1.31 7.32
CA ALA A 12 12.93 -0.27 6.43
C ALA A 12 11.60 -0.64 5.76
N LEU A 13 11.36 -1.93 5.52
CA LEU A 13 10.14 -2.43 4.90
C LEU A 13 8.99 -2.66 5.88
N ALA A 14 9.28 -3.14 7.09
CA ALA A 14 8.28 -3.51 8.10
C ALA A 14 7.20 -2.44 8.33
N PRO A 15 7.52 -1.13 8.31
CA PRO A 15 6.51 -0.10 8.51
C PRO A 15 5.48 0.00 7.38
N TYR A 16 5.79 -0.48 6.16
CA TYR A 16 5.00 -0.16 4.97
C TYR A 16 4.33 -1.37 4.30
N PHE A 17 4.58 -2.57 4.82
CA PHE A 17 4.15 -3.82 4.20
C PHE A 17 3.56 -4.72 5.29
N THR A 18 2.29 -5.13 5.17
CA THR A 18 1.65 -6.02 6.16
C THR A 18 2.30 -7.40 6.27
N SER A 19 3.15 -7.76 5.30
CA SER A 19 4.01 -8.92 5.35
C SER A 19 5.31 -8.60 4.62
N LEU A 20 6.43 -9.10 5.12
CA LEU A 20 7.75 -8.97 4.46
C LEU A 20 8.15 -10.21 3.70
N THR A 21 7.70 -11.34 4.21
CA THR A 21 8.00 -12.67 3.70
C THR A 21 6.86 -13.19 2.84
N GLY A 22 5.62 -12.82 3.16
CA GLY A 22 4.41 -13.26 2.47
C GLY A 22 4.28 -12.62 1.09
N PRO A 23 3.76 -13.34 0.09
CA PRO A 23 3.56 -12.81 -1.25
C PRO A 23 2.35 -11.86 -1.37
N VAL A 24 1.36 -11.97 -0.47
CA VAL A 24 0.19 -11.07 -0.38
C VAL A 24 0.34 -10.17 0.83
N PHE A 25 0.16 -8.90 0.59
CA PHE A 25 0.35 -7.86 1.58
C PHE A 25 -0.35 -6.61 1.08
N ALA A 26 -0.79 -5.78 2.01
CA ALA A 26 -1.17 -4.44 1.68
C ALA A 26 0.08 -3.56 1.83
N LEU A 27 0.25 -2.65 0.87
CA LEU A 27 1.02 -1.45 1.16
C LEU A 27 0.24 -0.66 2.20
N VAL A 28 0.83 -0.54 3.37
CA VAL A 28 0.30 0.24 4.49
C VAL A 28 1.22 1.42 4.72
N ASP A 29 0.69 2.48 5.30
CA ASP A 29 1.47 3.62 5.80
C ASP A 29 2.38 4.35 4.80
N LEU A 30 2.20 4.10 3.50
CA LEU A 30 2.95 4.75 2.42
C LEU A 30 2.11 5.86 1.76
N PRO A 31 2.68 7.04 1.43
CA PRO A 31 1.90 8.08 0.76
C PRO A 31 1.31 7.57 -0.57
N GLU A 32 0.05 7.89 -0.90
CA GLU A 32 -0.61 7.39 -2.13
C GLU A 32 0.14 7.77 -3.41
N VAL A 33 0.73 8.97 -3.47
CA VAL A 33 1.59 9.33 -4.61
C VAL A 33 2.84 8.46 -4.66
N VAL A 34 3.40 8.09 -3.51
CA VAL A 34 4.51 7.14 -3.45
C VAL A 34 4.04 5.73 -3.78
N LYS A 35 2.84 5.28 -3.37
CA LYS A 35 2.26 4.00 -3.81
C LYS A 35 2.04 3.99 -5.31
N GLY A 36 1.40 5.02 -5.85
CA GLY A 36 1.12 5.21 -7.26
C GLY A 36 2.40 5.26 -8.08
N ALA A 37 3.41 6.01 -7.63
CA ALA A 37 4.73 6.06 -8.23
C ALA A 37 5.49 4.75 -8.13
N LEU A 38 5.45 4.10 -6.97
CA LEU A 38 6.06 2.81 -6.73
C LEU A 38 5.41 1.77 -7.65
N PHE A 39 4.09 1.77 -7.80
CA PHE A 39 3.36 0.90 -8.72
C PHE A 39 3.63 1.25 -10.18
N ALA A 40 3.70 2.52 -10.54
CA ALA A 40 4.05 2.96 -11.89
C ALA A 40 5.49 2.57 -12.24
N ARG A 41 6.46 2.74 -11.33
CA ARG A 41 7.84 2.31 -11.49
C ARG A 41 7.97 0.79 -11.52
N TYR A 42 7.24 0.11 -10.65
CA TYR A 42 7.14 -1.34 -10.58
C TYR A 42 6.62 -1.93 -11.89
N SER A 43 5.70 -1.25 -12.57
CA SER A 43 5.22 -1.68 -13.89
C SER A 43 6.32 -1.76 -14.97
N ARG A 44 7.50 -1.16 -14.74
CA ARG A 44 8.61 -1.05 -15.71
C ARG A 44 9.95 -1.60 -15.18
N SER A 45 9.97 -2.50 -14.19
CA SER A 45 11.23 -2.93 -13.53
C SER A 45 11.35 -4.45 -13.35
N PRO A 46 12.56 -5.04 -13.39
CA PRO A 46 12.76 -6.46 -13.10
C PRO A 46 12.81 -6.83 -11.60
N LYS A 47 12.62 -5.87 -10.70
CA LYS A 47 12.76 -6.04 -9.24
C LYS A 47 11.40 -6.22 -8.55
N SER A 48 11.40 -6.82 -7.36
CA SER A 48 10.18 -6.92 -6.54
C SER A 48 9.73 -5.54 -6.03
N LEU A 49 8.45 -5.40 -5.67
CA LEU A 49 7.90 -4.14 -5.12
C LEU A 49 8.66 -3.70 -3.85
N ARG A 50 9.03 -4.67 -3.00
CA ARG A 50 9.83 -4.45 -1.79
C ARG A 50 11.27 -4.07 -2.10
N ARG A 51 11.92 -4.75 -3.05
CA ARG A 51 13.30 -4.41 -3.45
C ARG A 51 13.38 -3.07 -4.13
N LEU A 52 12.42 -2.73 -5.00
CA LEU A 52 12.28 -1.39 -5.54
C LEU A 52 12.09 -0.37 -4.46
N PHE A 53 11.21 -0.68 -3.51
CA PHE A 53 11.00 0.19 -2.39
C PHE A 53 12.31 0.45 -1.63
N VAL A 54 13.06 -0.59 -1.30
CA VAL A 54 14.37 -0.49 -0.64
C VAL A 54 15.38 0.31 -1.47
N ASP A 55 15.57 -0.06 -2.72
CA ASP A 55 16.63 0.49 -3.58
C ASP A 55 16.35 1.95 -3.99
N GLU A 56 15.08 2.30 -4.18
CA GLU A 56 14.69 3.53 -4.89
C GLU A 56 13.75 4.43 -4.07
N PHE A 57 13.01 3.90 -3.09
CA PHE A 57 11.95 4.65 -2.39
C PHE A 57 12.08 4.71 -0.85
N VAL A 58 12.99 3.99 -0.18
CA VAL A 58 13.12 4.07 1.29
C VAL A 58 13.52 5.47 1.74
N GLY A 59 14.43 6.11 0.99
CA GLY A 59 14.79 7.51 1.21
C GLY A 59 13.60 8.45 0.98
N ALA A 60 12.82 8.21 -0.07
CA ALA A 60 11.60 8.95 -0.38
C ALA A 60 10.56 8.83 0.74
N ALA A 61 10.21 7.60 1.10
CA ALA A 61 9.22 7.28 2.12
C ALA A 61 9.64 7.81 3.49
N GLY A 62 10.93 7.76 3.83
CA GLY A 62 11.49 8.38 5.02
C GLY A 62 11.39 9.91 5.02
N LEU A 63 11.66 10.56 3.88
CA LEU A 63 11.49 12.01 3.72
C LEU A 63 10.02 12.44 3.86
N PHE A 64 9.08 11.70 3.25
CA PHE A 64 7.64 11.97 3.38
C PHE A 64 7.11 11.64 4.78
N ALA A 65 7.59 10.56 5.40
CA ALA A 65 7.23 10.20 6.77
C ALA A 65 7.76 11.22 7.79
N ALA A 66 8.97 11.77 7.58
CA ALA A 66 9.53 12.84 8.41
C ALA A 66 8.77 14.16 8.23
N ALA A 67 8.44 14.53 6.99
CA ALA A 67 7.62 15.70 6.68
C ALA A 67 6.19 15.60 7.26
N GLY A 68 5.61 14.40 7.29
CA GLY A 68 4.27 14.15 7.86
C GLY A 68 4.23 14.03 9.39
N ARG A 69 5.35 13.75 10.07
CA ARG A 69 5.43 13.55 11.54
C ARG A 69 6.01 14.75 12.31
N GLY A 70 5.89 15.96 11.77
CA GLY A 70 6.32 17.20 12.45
C GLY A 70 7.81 17.24 12.79
N ALA A 71 8.63 16.36 12.21
CA ALA A 71 10.04 16.24 12.48
C ALA A 71 10.85 16.95 11.38
N ALA A 72 11.26 18.17 11.71
CA ALA A 72 12.37 18.94 11.14
C ALA A 72 12.21 19.45 9.69
N HIS A 73 11.67 20.67 9.63
CA HIS A 73 12.10 21.77 8.76
C HIS A 73 13.61 21.81 8.53
N THR A 74 14.10 21.10 7.52
CA THR A 74 15.39 21.41 6.89
C THR A 74 15.13 21.65 5.41
N VAL A 75 15.53 22.82 4.91
CA VAL A 75 15.31 23.25 3.52
C VAL A 75 15.80 22.20 2.52
N ALA A 76 16.88 21.49 2.85
CA ALA A 76 17.46 20.43 2.03
C ALA A 76 16.64 19.12 1.99
N GLY A 77 15.92 18.76 3.06
CA GLY A 77 15.04 17.60 3.10
C GLY A 77 13.77 17.81 2.28
N THR A 78 13.21 19.03 2.38
CA THR A 78 12.05 19.47 1.59
C THR A 78 12.38 19.54 0.10
N GLN A 79 13.51 20.15 -0.29
CA GLN A 79 13.91 20.24 -1.70
C GLN A 79 14.18 18.88 -2.35
N ARG A 80 14.73 17.90 -1.60
CA ARG A 80 14.92 16.53 -2.11
C ARG A 80 13.61 15.78 -2.26
N ALA A 81 12.67 15.96 -1.33
CA ALA A 81 11.33 15.39 -1.43
C ALA A 81 10.57 15.98 -2.62
N GLU A 82 10.67 17.30 -2.82
CA GLU A 82 10.05 18.03 -3.94
C GLU A 82 10.66 17.64 -5.28
N GLN A 83 11.98 17.55 -5.42
CA GLN A 83 12.62 17.11 -6.68
C GLN A 83 12.31 15.65 -7.01
N LEU A 84 12.18 14.80 -5.99
CA LEU A 84 11.77 13.42 -6.20
C LEU A 84 10.29 13.35 -6.58
N TYR A 85 9.43 14.15 -5.94
CA TYR A 85 8.02 14.29 -6.27
C TYR A 85 7.82 14.80 -7.70
N GLU A 86 8.55 15.83 -8.12
CA GLU A 86 8.53 16.37 -9.48
C GLU A 86 9.04 15.35 -10.50
N ARG A 87 10.13 14.62 -10.19
CA ARG A 87 10.61 13.55 -11.06
C ARG A 87 9.59 12.42 -11.18
N VAL A 88 9.01 12.02 -10.06
CA VAL A 88 8.01 10.95 -10.00
C VAL A 88 6.74 11.34 -10.77
N LEU A 89 6.23 12.55 -10.57
CA LEU A 89 5.06 13.02 -11.31
C LEU A 89 5.38 13.28 -12.78
N SER A 90 6.57 13.77 -13.11
CA SER A 90 6.96 14.06 -14.49
C SER A 90 7.27 12.78 -15.29
N GLU A 91 7.81 11.73 -14.67
CA GLU A 91 8.16 10.48 -15.35
C GLU A 91 7.01 9.46 -15.37
N TYR A 92 6.09 9.54 -14.40
CA TYR A 92 5.03 8.55 -14.19
C TYR A 92 3.61 9.12 -14.13
N GLY A 93 3.42 10.43 -14.36
CA GLY A 93 2.13 11.12 -14.36
C GLY A 93 1.24 10.78 -15.54
N ASP A 94 0.71 9.56 -15.53
CA ASP A 94 -0.48 9.16 -16.27
C ASP A 94 -1.68 9.24 -15.30
N ASP A 95 -2.85 9.68 -15.78
CA ASP A 95 -4.08 9.79 -14.98
C ASP A 95 -4.51 8.44 -14.36
N SER A 96 -3.96 7.33 -14.86
CA SER A 96 -4.09 5.97 -14.31
C SER A 96 -3.49 5.81 -12.90
N VAL A 97 -2.49 6.62 -12.51
CA VAL A 97 -1.92 6.62 -11.16
C VAL A 97 -2.95 7.06 -10.12
N ALA A 98 -3.88 7.95 -10.49
CA ALA A 98 -4.95 8.43 -9.62
C ALA A 98 -6.01 7.35 -9.32
N GLN A 99 -6.07 6.25 -10.10
CA GLN A 99 -7.04 5.16 -9.93
C GLN A 99 -6.51 3.98 -9.09
N LEU A 100 -5.23 3.98 -8.73
CA LEU A 100 -4.57 2.88 -8.00
C LEU A 100 -4.89 2.83 -6.50
N GLY A 101 -5.82 3.65 -6.01
CA GLY A 101 -6.31 3.59 -4.65
C GLY A 101 -7.48 2.61 -4.50
N GLY A 102 -7.20 1.34 -4.18
CA GLY A 102 -8.22 0.36 -3.78
C GLY A 102 -7.64 -0.80 -2.97
N VAL A 103 -8.37 -1.26 -1.94
CA VAL A 103 -7.96 -2.31 -0.99
C VAL A 103 -9.01 -3.42 -0.96
N HIS A 104 -8.56 -4.67 -0.92
CA HIS A 104 -9.42 -5.83 -0.79
C HIS A 104 -9.43 -6.34 0.66
N LEU A 105 -10.62 -6.65 1.17
CA LEU A 105 -10.85 -6.90 2.59
C LEU A 105 -11.71 -8.15 2.79
N ALA A 106 -11.25 -9.07 3.63
CA ALA A 106 -11.98 -10.25 4.05
C ALA A 106 -12.49 -10.07 5.50
N CYS A 107 -13.77 -10.37 5.71
CA CYS A 107 -14.45 -10.17 6.99
C CYS A 107 -15.05 -11.50 7.45
N GLU A 108 -14.28 -12.28 8.20
CA GLU A 108 -14.74 -13.53 8.81
C GLU A 108 -15.37 -13.29 10.18
N GLY A 109 -16.33 -14.14 10.57
CA GLY A 109 -17.17 -13.89 11.75
C GLY A 109 -18.11 -12.69 11.57
N ALA A 110 -18.31 -12.24 10.33
CA ALA A 110 -19.20 -11.15 10.03
C ALA A 110 -20.66 -11.58 10.19
N SER A 111 -21.41 -10.87 11.04
CA SER A 111 -22.86 -11.11 11.17
C SER A 111 -23.63 -10.76 9.88
N ASN A 112 -24.81 -11.33 9.68
CA ASN A 112 -25.69 -11.02 8.54
C ASN A 112 -26.07 -9.53 8.44
N LEU A 113 -26.07 -8.82 9.58
CA LEU A 113 -26.22 -7.37 9.58
C LEU A 113 -24.95 -6.68 9.02
N LEU A 114 -23.73 -7.18 9.29
CA LEU A 114 -22.44 -6.62 8.85
C LEU A 114 -22.15 -6.86 7.37
N THR A 115 -22.48 -8.02 6.86
CA THR A 115 -22.37 -8.33 5.43
C THR A 115 -23.26 -7.41 4.60
N LYS A 116 -24.55 -7.25 4.92
CA LYS A 116 -25.44 -6.30 4.22
C LYS A 116 -24.89 -4.88 4.19
N VAL A 117 -24.24 -4.50 5.28
CA VAL A 117 -23.52 -3.23 5.37
C VAL A 117 -22.33 -3.17 4.40
N LEU A 118 -21.46 -4.19 4.30
CA LEU A 118 -20.35 -4.27 3.32
C LEU A 118 -20.87 -4.20 1.87
N GLU A 119 -22.05 -4.79 1.62
CA GLU A 119 -22.56 -4.96 0.26
C GLU A 119 -23.32 -3.77 -0.34
N TRP A 120 -23.98 -2.98 0.51
CA TRP A 120 -24.91 -1.93 0.08
C TRP A 120 -24.27 -0.85 -0.79
N GLY A 121 -23.00 -0.55 -0.53
CA GLY A 121 -22.31 0.64 -1.07
C GLY A 121 -21.79 0.53 -2.50
N ARG A 122 -21.68 -0.67 -3.10
CA ARG A 122 -21.17 -0.90 -4.48
C ARG A 122 -19.79 -0.31 -4.80
N LEU A 123 -19.03 0.08 -3.77
CA LEU A 123 -17.65 0.60 -3.86
C LEU A 123 -16.64 -0.52 -4.08
N MET A 124 -17.05 -1.73 -3.74
CA MET A 124 -16.34 -2.98 -3.92
C MET A 124 -17.32 -3.91 -4.61
N ALA A 125 -16.82 -4.91 -5.30
CA ALA A 125 -17.65 -6.05 -5.62
C ALA A 125 -17.78 -6.90 -4.34
N ASN A 126 -19.01 -7.20 -3.92
CA ASN A 126 -19.28 -7.87 -2.65
C ASN A 126 -19.80 -9.30 -2.85
N LEU A 127 -19.57 -10.16 -1.85
CA LEU A 127 -20.06 -11.54 -1.82
C LEU A 127 -20.22 -12.05 -0.38
N GLU A 128 -21.45 -12.32 0.03
CA GLU A 128 -21.84 -12.78 1.36
C GLU A 128 -22.23 -14.28 1.40
N GLN A 129 -22.06 -14.92 2.57
CA GLN A 129 -22.57 -16.26 2.84
C GLN A 129 -24.13 -16.32 2.84
N SER A 130 -24.71 -17.27 2.10
CA SER A 130 -26.16 -17.33 1.87
C SER A 130 -26.93 -18.10 2.95
N THR A 131 -27.82 -17.42 3.67
CA THR A 131 -28.77 -18.00 4.64
C THR A 131 -29.81 -18.96 4.05
N ARG A 132 -30.00 -18.98 2.72
CA ARG A 132 -30.92 -19.92 2.05
C ARG A 132 -30.46 -21.39 2.09
N TYR A 133 -29.19 -21.62 2.37
CA TYR A 133 -28.57 -22.95 2.31
C TYR A 133 -27.81 -23.29 3.58
N ILE A 134 -27.30 -22.28 4.31
CA ILE A 134 -26.53 -22.46 5.54
C ILE A 134 -27.37 -21.92 6.71
N PRO A 135 -27.73 -22.76 7.69
CA PRO A 135 -28.35 -22.28 8.91
C PRO A 135 -27.28 -21.65 9.84
N TYR A 136 -27.66 -20.62 10.58
CA TYR A 136 -26.77 -19.81 11.43
C TYR A 136 -27.12 -20.03 12.92
N ASP A 137 -27.37 -21.28 13.28
CA ASP A 137 -27.86 -21.72 14.58
C ASP A 137 -26.88 -22.61 15.34
N ASP A 138 -25.74 -22.94 14.75
CA ASP A 138 -24.61 -23.58 15.45
C ASP A 138 -23.97 -22.59 16.43
N ARG A 139 -24.38 -22.67 17.70
CA ARG A 139 -23.75 -22.00 18.85
C ARG A 139 -23.50 -22.97 19.99
#